data_AF-A0A177G5G6-F1
#
_entry.id   AF-A0A177G5G6-F1
#
_cell.length_a   1.000
_cell.length_b   1.000
_cell.length_c   1.000
_cell.angle_alpha   90.00
_cell.angle_beta   90.00
_cell.angle_gamma   90.00
#
_symmetry.space_group_name_H-M   'P 1'
#
loop_
_entity.id
_entity.type
_entity.pdbx_description
1 polymer ?
#
loop_
_entity_poly.entity_id
_entity_poly.type
_entity_poly.pdbx_seq_one_letter_code
_entity_poly.pdbx_strand_id
1 'polypeptide(L)'
;MIPSFLRRSLLVATVCGVSAAVLSPLSAQAATTTLRGSVTYRERMALPPSVVEVRLLDISLADAKAPVLARTSLRATRQVPIPFTLKFNRALLKAGHSYALDATIFVEGRPWFVTTTQTPVPKGNTSDIMLVLSRASASTTASPTGTWKAERLGDAPVTENGKPPMVSIAEDGTVSGFSGCNRAHGKATLDGANITFGPMMTTRMACPPPAMATEQLFLKNMEATRGWHLAPTGDVLALVDAQDKPTIVFRRQPAEADESATGTHPSQSTPTPR
;
A
#
# COMPACT_ATOMS: atom_id res chain seq x y z
N MET A 1 -2.86 84.22 60.63
CA MET A 1 -3.41 83.41 61.74
C MET A 1 -4.31 82.32 61.16
N ILE A 2 -4.45 81.22 61.89
CA ILE A 2 -5.16 79.95 61.57
C ILE A 2 -6.69 80.20 61.70
N PRO A 3 -7.68 79.47 61.10
CA PRO A 3 -7.76 78.05 60.65
C PRO A 3 -8.28 77.88 59.19
N SER A 4 -8.91 76.79 58.66
CA SER A 4 -9.45 75.51 59.18
C SER A 4 -9.77 74.41 58.11
N PHE A 5 -9.86 73.15 58.58
CA PHE A 5 -10.87 72.10 58.22
C PHE A 5 -10.86 71.23 56.92
N LEU A 6 -11.13 69.93 57.19
CA LEU A 6 -11.88 68.89 56.45
C LEU A 6 -11.36 68.17 55.16
N ARG A 7 -10.98 66.89 55.36
CA ARG A 7 -11.67 65.66 54.86
C ARG A 7 -12.17 65.63 53.39
N ARG A 8 -11.71 64.65 52.57
CA ARG A 8 -12.51 63.44 52.19
C ARG A 8 -11.85 62.47 51.17
N SER A 9 -12.29 61.20 51.30
CA SER A 9 -12.47 60.15 50.26
C SER A 9 -11.29 59.33 49.71
N LEU A 10 -11.38 58.02 49.96
CA LEU A 10 -10.75 56.93 49.20
C LEU A 10 -11.28 56.87 47.76
N LEU A 11 -10.49 56.29 46.86
CA LEU A 11 -11.03 55.40 45.82
C LEU A 11 -10.05 54.24 45.58
N VAL A 12 -10.52 53.01 45.84
CA VAL A 12 -9.77 51.77 45.62
C VAL A 12 -9.98 51.33 44.18
N ALA A 13 -8.88 51.14 43.43
CA ALA A 13 -8.92 50.56 42.08
C ALA A 13 -8.47 49.09 42.14
N THR A 14 -9.43 48.19 42.26
CA THR A 14 -9.19 46.74 42.29
C THR A 14 -8.88 46.23 40.88
N VAL A 15 -7.62 45.88 40.59
CA VAL A 15 -7.25 45.29 39.30
C VAL A 15 -7.67 43.83 39.27
N CYS A 16 -8.65 43.52 38.42
CA CYS A 16 -9.17 42.16 38.25
C CYS A 16 -8.25 41.36 37.31
N GLY A 17 -7.33 40.57 37.87
CA GLY A 17 -6.43 39.70 37.11
C GLY A 17 -7.15 38.45 36.60
N VAL A 18 -7.61 38.49 35.35
CA VAL A 18 -8.17 37.30 34.68
C VAL A 18 -7.04 36.39 34.21
N SER A 19 -6.66 35.44 35.05
CA SER A 19 -5.69 34.39 34.69
C SER A 19 -6.30 33.44 33.65
N ALA A 20 -5.93 33.61 32.39
CA ALA A 20 -6.27 32.69 31.32
C ALA A 20 -5.57 31.33 31.56
N ALA A 21 -6.33 30.34 32.00
CA ALA A 21 -5.84 28.96 32.11
C ALA A 21 -5.61 28.38 30.71
N VAL A 22 -4.37 28.44 30.23
CA VAL A 22 -3.93 27.80 28.99
C VAL A 22 -4.02 26.28 29.11
N LEU A 23 -5.15 25.73 28.67
CA LEU A 23 -5.33 24.32 28.40
C LEU A 23 -4.43 23.89 27.24
N SER A 24 -3.17 23.57 27.55
CA SER A 24 -2.26 22.96 26.59
C SER A 24 -2.85 21.63 26.10
N PRO A 25 -3.08 21.44 24.79
CA PRO A 25 -3.53 20.16 24.28
C PRO A 25 -2.44 19.12 24.54
N LEU A 26 -2.81 17.99 25.17
CA LEU A 26 -1.91 16.85 25.28
C LEU A 26 -1.60 16.35 23.87
N SER A 27 -0.43 16.69 23.35
CA SER A 27 0.09 16.11 22.12
C SER A 27 0.20 14.61 22.30
N ALA A 28 -0.72 13.88 21.67
CA ALA A 28 -0.67 12.43 21.53
C ALA A 28 0.54 12.06 20.66
N GLN A 29 1.72 12.02 21.28
CA GLN A 29 2.97 11.66 20.64
C GLN A 29 2.87 10.20 20.19
N ALA A 30 2.58 9.99 18.91
CA ALA A 30 2.63 8.67 18.29
C ALA A 30 4.06 8.12 18.46
N ALA A 31 4.21 7.14 19.36
CA ALA A 31 5.49 6.62 19.79
C ALA A 31 6.20 5.91 18.63
N THR A 32 6.95 6.69 17.85
CA THR A 32 7.64 6.22 16.65
C THR A 32 8.87 5.45 17.06
N THR A 33 8.87 4.14 16.79
CA THR A 33 10.01 3.26 17.03
C THR A 33 10.85 3.19 15.75
N THR A 34 12.17 3.06 15.90
CA THR A 34 13.10 2.99 14.77
C THR A 34 13.92 1.71 14.89
N LEU A 35 13.81 0.82 13.90
CA LEU A 35 14.70 -0.33 13.75
C LEU A 35 15.92 0.08 12.92
N ARG A 36 17.11 -0.31 13.37
CA ARG A 36 18.38 -0.08 12.70
C ARG A 36 19.11 -1.40 12.52
N GLY A 37 19.85 -1.52 11.43
CA GLY A 37 20.56 -2.75 11.11
C GLY A 37 21.32 -2.65 9.80
N SER A 38 21.76 -3.80 9.31
CA SER A 38 22.42 -3.93 8.02
C SER A 38 21.90 -5.11 7.20
N VAL A 39 21.94 -4.95 5.89
CA VAL A 39 21.64 -5.96 4.87
C VAL A 39 22.97 -6.47 4.31
N THR A 40 23.15 -7.79 4.29
CA THR A 40 24.36 -8.45 3.80
C THR A 40 24.03 -9.71 2.99
N TYR A 41 24.95 -10.18 2.16
CA TYR A 41 24.88 -11.46 1.44
C TYR A 41 26.26 -12.14 1.48
N ARG A 42 26.35 -13.44 1.14
CA ARG A 42 27.57 -14.25 1.32
C ARG A 42 28.44 -14.34 0.06
N GLU A 43 27.85 -14.07 -1.08
CA GLU A 43 28.42 -14.16 -2.41
C GLU A 43 29.51 -13.11 -2.63
N ARG A 44 30.65 -13.50 -3.21
CA ARG A 44 31.79 -12.60 -3.44
C ARG A 44 31.62 -11.80 -4.74
N MET A 45 30.58 -10.97 -4.79
CA MET A 45 30.25 -10.15 -5.96
C MET A 45 29.97 -8.70 -5.57
N ALA A 46 30.37 -7.76 -6.42
CA ALA A 46 30.01 -6.35 -6.27
C ALA A 46 28.52 -6.16 -6.58
N LEU A 47 27.83 -5.37 -5.77
CA LEU A 47 26.46 -4.97 -5.99
C LEU A 47 26.39 -3.83 -7.02
N PRO A 48 25.63 -3.98 -8.13
CA PRO A 48 25.32 -2.89 -9.06
C PRO A 48 24.44 -1.81 -8.42
N PRO A 49 24.16 -0.70 -9.12
CA PRO A 49 23.17 0.29 -8.69
C PRO A 49 21.84 -0.37 -8.35
N SER A 50 21.45 -0.31 -7.07
CA SER A 50 20.34 -1.10 -6.55
C SER A 50 19.49 -0.32 -5.54
N VAL A 51 18.27 -0.79 -5.35
CA VAL A 51 17.36 -0.33 -4.29
C VAL A 51 17.18 -1.47 -3.30
N VAL A 52 17.30 -1.18 -2.02
CA VAL A 52 17.03 -2.12 -0.93
C VAL A 52 15.70 -1.76 -0.30
N GLU A 53 14.76 -2.71 -0.32
CA GLU A 53 13.52 -2.62 0.45
C GLU A 53 13.67 -3.47 1.71
N VAL A 54 13.23 -2.96 2.86
CA VAL A 54 13.14 -3.68 4.13
C VAL A 54 11.73 -3.56 4.67
N ARG A 55 11.10 -4.67 5.05
CA ARG A 55 9.71 -4.74 5.50
C ARG A 55 9.61 -5.32 6.90
N LEU A 56 8.74 -4.75 7.72
CA LEU A 56 8.30 -5.28 9.00
C LEU A 56 6.98 -6.02 8.80
N LEU A 57 6.92 -7.30 9.16
CA LEU A 57 5.76 -8.17 8.98
C LEU A 57 5.23 -8.72 10.30
N ASP A 58 3.92 -8.87 10.39
CA ASP A 58 3.26 -9.65 11.45
C ASP A 58 3.22 -11.13 11.05
N ILE A 59 3.95 -11.96 11.80
CA ILE A 59 4.12 -13.40 11.55
C ILE A 59 3.42 -14.25 12.62
N SER A 60 2.39 -13.69 13.27
CA SER A 60 1.63 -14.37 14.34
C SER A 60 0.69 -15.45 13.80
N LEU A 61 0.42 -15.44 12.50
CA LEU A 61 -0.33 -16.47 11.77
C LEU A 61 0.65 -17.26 10.89
N ALA A 62 0.56 -18.58 10.92
CA ALA A 62 1.48 -19.46 10.20
C ALA A 62 1.27 -19.46 8.67
N ASP A 63 0.09 -19.02 8.19
CA ASP A 63 -0.33 -19.22 6.81
C ASP A 63 0.01 -18.05 5.87
N ALA A 64 1.06 -18.27 5.08
CA ALA A 64 1.37 -17.77 3.72
C ALA A 64 1.32 -16.25 3.37
N LYS A 65 0.65 -15.37 4.13
CA LYS A 65 0.51 -13.94 3.81
C LYS A 65 0.61 -13.06 5.06
N ALA A 66 1.81 -13.01 5.64
CA ALA A 66 2.17 -12.10 6.74
C ALA A 66 1.88 -10.62 6.37
N PRO A 67 0.99 -9.90 7.09
CA PRO A 67 0.70 -8.50 6.81
C PRO A 67 1.93 -7.60 7.00
N VAL A 68 2.18 -6.69 6.05
CA VAL A 68 3.27 -5.71 6.13
C VAL A 68 2.81 -4.51 6.97
N LEU A 69 3.45 -4.30 8.12
CA LEU A 69 3.14 -3.20 9.04
C LEU A 69 3.90 -1.91 8.69
N ALA A 70 5.12 -2.04 8.16
CA ALA A 70 5.94 -0.92 7.75
C ALA A 70 6.96 -1.33 6.68
N ARG A 71 7.40 -0.36 5.88
CA ARG A 71 8.34 -0.54 4.77
C ARG A 71 9.29 0.64 4.74
N THR A 72 10.56 0.39 4.44
CA THR A 72 11.54 1.43 4.10
C THR A 72 12.23 1.04 2.79
N SER A 73 12.60 2.02 1.98
CA SER A 73 13.27 1.81 0.69
C SER A 73 14.42 2.80 0.56
N LEU A 74 15.60 2.31 0.19
CA LEU A 74 16.83 3.10 0.11
C LEU A 74 17.67 2.68 -1.09
N ARG A 75 18.30 3.66 -1.76
CA ARG A 75 19.31 3.37 -2.79
C ARG A 75 20.59 2.88 -2.12
N ALA A 76 21.18 1.80 -2.60
CA ALA A 76 22.47 1.32 -2.09
C ALA A 76 23.58 2.30 -2.50
N THR A 77 24.09 3.07 -1.53
CA THR A 77 25.19 4.02 -1.73
C THR A 77 26.57 3.44 -1.45
N ARG A 78 26.63 2.22 -0.88
CA ARG A 78 27.85 1.47 -0.60
C ARG A 78 27.64 -0.02 -0.81
N GLN A 79 28.74 -0.75 -0.93
CA GLN A 79 28.75 -2.22 -0.92
C GLN A 79 28.30 -2.79 0.44
N VAL A 80 27.96 -4.07 0.47
CA VAL A 80 27.54 -4.74 1.71
C VAL A 80 28.62 -4.70 2.82
N PRO A 81 28.24 -4.58 4.10
CA PRO A 81 26.87 -4.49 4.62
C PRO A 81 26.21 -3.11 4.40
N ILE A 82 24.99 -3.09 3.86
CA ILE A 82 24.25 -1.85 3.56
C ILE A 82 23.41 -1.48 4.80
N PRO A 83 23.53 -0.26 5.35
CA PRO A 83 22.81 0.11 6.56
C PRO A 83 21.36 0.46 6.20
N PHE A 84 20.41 0.05 7.04
CA PHE A 84 19.01 0.43 6.90
C PHE A 84 18.48 1.13 8.15
N THR A 85 17.39 1.87 7.97
CA THR A 85 16.62 2.48 9.06
C THR A 85 15.14 2.42 8.71
N LEU A 86 14.36 1.72 9.53
CA LEU A 86 12.93 1.54 9.37
C LEU A 86 12.22 2.20 10.54
N LYS A 87 11.49 3.29 10.27
CA LYS A 87 10.65 3.98 11.26
C LYS A 87 9.21 3.46 11.15
N PHE A 88 8.56 3.21 12.29
CA PHE A 88 7.18 2.74 12.34
C PHE A 88 6.49 3.20 13.65
N ASN A 89 5.16 3.26 13.65
CA ASN A 89 4.40 3.59 14.85
C ASN A 89 4.30 2.37 15.76
N ARG A 90 4.71 2.47 17.04
CA ARG A 90 4.63 1.36 18.00
C ARG A 90 3.20 0.86 18.24
N ALA A 91 2.19 1.70 18.02
CA ALA A 91 0.78 1.30 18.12
C ALA A 91 0.36 0.21 17.11
N LEU A 92 1.17 -0.06 16.08
CA LEU A 92 0.96 -1.17 15.14
C LEU A 92 1.32 -2.54 15.75
N LEU A 93 2.06 -2.57 16.87
CA LEU A 93 2.44 -3.81 17.56
C LEU A 93 1.38 -4.19 18.60
N LYS A 94 0.86 -5.41 18.49
CA LYS A 94 -0.10 -6.01 19.41
C LYS A 94 0.63 -6.88 20.44
N ALA A 95 0.09 -6.96 21.65
CA ALA A 95 0.58 -7.90 22.66
C ALA A 95 0.32 -9.35 22.23
N GLY A 96 1.23 -10.27 22.52
CA GLY A 96 1.14 -11.69 22.13
C GLY A 96 1.51 -12.01 20.67
N HIS A 97 1.64 -11.00 19.81
CA HIS A 97 2.05 -11.18 18.42
C HIS A 97 3.56 -11.36 18.24
N SER A 98 3.94 -11.99 17.13
CA SER A 98 5.32 -12.19 16.66
C SER A 98 5.59 -11.36 15.42
N TYR A 99 6.76 -10.74 15.36
CA TYR A 99 7.15 -9.83 14.29
C TYR A 99 8.49 -10.22 13.70
N ALA A 100 8.63 -10.07 12.39
CA ALA A 100 9.88 -10.32 11.69
C ALA A 100 10.18 -9.26 10.64
N LEU A 101 11.45 -9.21 10.24
CA LEU A 101 11.94 -8.43 9.12
C LEU A 101 12.27 -9.35 7.96
N ASP A 102 11.97 -8.87 6.76
CA ASP A 102 12.62 -9.31 5.53
C ASP A 102 13.22 -8.13 4.77
N ALA A 103 14.11 -8.44 3.84
CA ALA A 103 14.64 -7.47 2.90
C ALA A 103 14.77 -8.09 1.50
N THR A 104 14.70 -7.22 0.49
CA THR A 104 14.94 -7.54 -0.92
C THR A 104 15.85 -6.48 -1.52
N ILE A 105 16.90 -6.91 -2.22
CA ILE A 105 17.74 -6.02 -3.03
C ILE A 105 17.28 -6.14 -4.48
N PHE A 106 16.98 -5.00 -5.08
CA PHE A 106 16.49 -4.85 -6.44
C PHE A 106 17.58 -4.29 -7.33
N VAL A 107 17.88 -4.96 -8.44
CA VAL A 107 18.71 -4.43 -9.54
C VAL A 107 17.81 -4.31 -10.77
N GLU A 108 17.76 -3.13 -11.39
CA GLU A 108 16.89 -2.85 -12.55
C GLU A 108 15.41 -3.23 -12.31
N GLY A 109 14.92 -2.99 -11.08
CA GLY A 109 13.56 -3.35 -10.66
C GLY A 109 13.31 -4.84 -10.39
N ARG A 110 14.29 -5.71 -10.64
CA ARG A 110 14.18 -7.17 -10.45
C ARG A 110 14.79 -7.61 -9.12
N PRO A 111 14.18 -8.58 -8.41
CA PRO A 111 14.71 -9.08 -7.15
C PRO A 111 16.01 -9.85 -7.43
N TRP A 112 17.09 -9.37 -6.83
CA TRP A 112 18.45 -9.90 -7.02
C TRP A 112 18.85 -10.76 -5.81
N PHE A 113 18.52 -10.28 -4.62
CA PHE A 113 18.73 -10.97 -3.34
C PHE A 113 17.48 -10.84 -2.47
N VAL A 114 17.14 -11.91 -1.75
CA VAL A 114 15.99 -11.97 -0.83
C VAL A 114 16.39 -12.62 0.49
N THR A 115 15.71 -12.23 1.57
CA THR A 115 15.78 -12.93 2.86
C THR A 115 15.02 -14.25 2.77
N THR A 116 15.72 -15.38 2.81
CA THR A 116 15.12 -16.73 2.76
C THR A 116 14.56 -17.21 4.09
N THR A 117 15.01 -16.64 5.21
CA THR A 117 14.47 -16.91 6.55
C THR A 117 14.15 -15.58 7.22
N GLN A 118 12.86 -15.33 7.43
CA GLN A 118 12.37 -14.14 8.14
C GLN A 118 13.11 -13.98 9.46
N THR A 119 13.70 -12.81 9.70
CA THR A 119 14.51 -12.54 10.89
C THR A 119 13.61 -11.98 11.99
N PRO A 120 13.35 -12.69 13.09
CA PRO A 120 12.46 -12.19 14.14
C PRO A 120 13.01 -10.90 14.76
N VAL A 121 12.13 -9.91 14.99
CA VAL A 121 12.51 -8.69 15.71
C VAL A 121 12.63 -9.03 17.20
N PRO A 122 13.82 -8.94 17.82
CA PRO A 122 13.98 -9.33 19.22
C PRO A 122 13.20 -8.36 20.12
N LYS A 123 12.51 -8.89 21.13
CA LYS A 123 11.72 -8.08 22.07
C LYS A 123 12.64 -7.10 22.82
N GLY A 124 12.60 -5.82 22.43
CA GLY A 124 13.37 -4.74 23.04
C GLY A 124 14.67 -4.38 22.33
N ASN A 125 15.20 -5.21 21.42
CA ASN A 125 16.34 -4.79 20.59
C ASN A 125 15.83 -4.10 19.31
N THR A 126 16.28 -2.87 19.08
CA THR A 126 15.94 -2.05 17.92
C THR A 126 17.18 -1.63 17.11
N SER A 127 18.37 -2.11 17.46
CA SER A 127 19.63 -1.88 16.74
C SER A 127 20.32 -3.18 16.34
N ASP A 128 21.36 -3.05 15.51
CA ASP A 128 22.30 -4.11 15.17
C ASP A 128 21.68 -5.37 14.53
N ILE A 129 20.49 -5.21 13.94
CA ILE A 129 19.79 -6.27 13.23
C ILE A 129 20.55 -6.59 11.93
N MET A 130 21.06 -7.81 11.80
CA MET A 130 21.72 -8.26 10.57
C MET A 130 20.78 -9.13 9.74
N LEU A 131 20.37 -8.62 8.58
CA LEU A 131 19.58 -9.35 7.59
C LEU A 131 20.55 -10.00 6.59
N VAL A 132 20.64 -11.33 6.64
CA VAL A 132 21.42 -12.11 5.68
C VAL A 132 20.49 -12.53 4.54
N LEU A 133 20.82 -12.11 3.34
CA LEU A 133 20.09 -12.43 2.13
C LEU A 133 20.86 -13.48 1.34
N SER A 134 20.14 -14.18 0.47
CA SER A 134 20.68 -15.12 -0.50
C SER A 134 20.12 -14.81 -1.88
N ARG A 135 20.79 -15.32 -2.91
CA ARG A 135 20.36 -15.12 -4.30
C ARG A 135 18.86 -15.40 -4.47
N ALA A 136 18.14 -14.48 -5.12
CA ALA A 136 16.74 -14.69 -5.42
C ALA A 136 16.58 -15.89 -6.39
N SER A 137 16.08 -17.01 -5.89
CA SER A 137 15.67 -18.14 -6.73
C SER A 137 14.50 -17.71 -7.61
N ALA A 138 14.71 -17.67 -8.92
CA ALA A 138 13.66 -17.45 -9.91
C ALA A 138 12.80 -18.73 -10.02
N SER A 139 11.99 -19.00 -8.98
CA SER A 139 11.27 -20.28 -8.83
C SER A 139 9.91 -20.14 -8.14
N THR A 140 9.28 -18.97 -8.29
CA THR A 140 7.84 -18.92 -8.55
C THR A 140 7.70 -18.28 -9.93
N THR A 141 7.06 -18.96 -10.88
CA THR A 141 6.71 -18.33 -12.16
C THR A 141 5.79 -17.16 -11.84
N ALA A 142 6.34 -15.94 -11.90
CA ALA A 142 5.53 -14.75 -11.72
C ALA A 142 4.42 -14.78 -12.78
N SER A 143 3.21 -14.41 -12.37
CA SER A 143 2.03 -14.47 -13.23
C SER A 143 1.20 -13.21 -13.02
N PRO A 144 0.65 -12.61 -14.10
CA PRO A 144 -0.30 -11.52 -14.01
C PRO A 144 -1.69 -12.01 -13.59
N THR A 145 -1.89 -13.30 -13.31
CA THR A 145 -3.20 -13.86 -12.93
C THR A 145 -3.68 -13.40 -11.55
N GLY A 146 -4.99 -13.35 -11.39
CA GLY A 146 -5.72 -12.88 -10.21
C GLY A 146 -6.48 -11.57 -10.41
N THR A 147 -6.95 -11.00 -9.30
CA THR A 147 -7.80 -9.79 -9.28
C THR A 147 -6.99 -8.54 -8.97
N TRP A 148 -7.25 -7.47 -9.71
CA TRP A 148 -6.46 -6.26 -9.78
C TRP A 148 -7.34 -5.01 -9.78
N LYS A 149 -6.93 -3.96 -9.07
CA LYS A 149 -7.60 -2.65 -9.04
C LYS A 149 -6.64 -1.58 -9.53
N ALA A 150 -7.07 -0.77 -10.50
CA ALA A 150 -6.21 0.22 -11.15
C ALA A 150 -5.92 1.39 -10.20
N GLU A 151 -4.64 1.74 -10.06
CA GLU A 151 -4.18 2.93 -9.33
C GLU A 151 -3.79 4.06 -10.30
N ARG A 152 -3.32 3.71 -11.51
CA ARG A 152 -2.86 4.65 -12.53
C ARG A 152 -3.14 4.14 -13.94
N LEU A 153 -3.59 5.02 -14.83
CA LEU A 153 -3.82 4.75 -16.26
C LEU A 153 -2.99 5.74 -17.09
N GLY A 154 -2.01 5.24 -17.85
CA GLY A 154 -0.97 6.05 -18.47
C GLY A 154 -0.30 6.94 -17.41
N ASP A 155 -0.21 8.24 -17.66
CA ASP A 155 0.40 9.19 -16.73
C ASP A 155 -0.62 9.78 -15.71
N ALA A 156 -1.89 9.35 -15.74
CA ALA A 156 -2.97 9.88 -14.89
C ALA A 156 -3.31 8.93 -13.70
N PRO A 157 -3.40 9.43 -12.45
CA PRO A 157 -3.87 8.64 -11.32
C PRO A 157 -5.39 8.38 -11.43
N VAL A 158 -5.84 7.20 -10.98
CA VAL A 158 -7.27 6.91 -10.84
C VAL A 158 -7.77 7.61 -9.57
N THR A 159 -8.50 8.71 -9.73
CA THR A 159 -9.05 9.48 -8.60
C THR A 159 -10.33 8.83 -8.04
N GLU A 160 -10.55 8.95 -6.72
CA GLU A 160 -11.66 8.30 -6.01
C GLU A 160 -13.07 8.84 -6.34
N ASN A 161 -13.21 9.78 -7.29
CA ASN A 161 -14.48 10.38 -7.69
C ASN A 161 -15.40 9.43 -8.50
N GLY A 162 -15.11 8.13 -8.49
CA GLY A 162 -15.87 7.05 -9.12
C GLY A 162 -15.34 5.68 -8.67
N LYS A 163 -16.05 4.60 -9.03
CA LYS A 163 -15.53 3.25 -8.77
C LYS A 163 -14.27 3.03 -9.63
N PRO A 164 -13.12 2.68 -9.03
CA PRO A 164 -11.88 2.48 -9.80
C PRO A 164 -12.02 1.27 -10.73
N PRO A 165 -11.36 1.27 -11.90
CA PRO A 165 -11.35 0.10 -12.77
C PRO A 165 -10.77 -1.12 -12.07
N MET A 166 -11.38 -2.28 -12.30
CA MET A 166 -10.95 -3.57 -11.74
C MET A 166 -10.90 -4.62 -12.84
N VAL A 167 -9.92 -5.50 -12.80
CA VAL A 167 -9.76 -6.58 -13.78
C VAL A 167 -9.33 -7.87 -13.09
N SER A 168 -9.90 -8.98 -13.54
CA SER A 168 -9.52 -10.34 -13.21
C SER A 168 -8.90 -10.98 -14.44
N ILE A 169 -7.70 -11.53 -14.29
CA ILE A 169 -7.00 -12.28 -15.34
C ILE A 169 -6.91 -13.73 -14.88
N ALA A 170 -7.58 -14.64 -15.59
CA ALA A 170 -7.55 -16.07 -15.32
C ALA A 170 -6.38 -16.78 -16.03
N GLU A 171 -6.04 -17.99 -15.58
CA GLU A 171 -4.93 -18.79 -16.12
C GLU A 171 -5.14 -19.19 -17.59
N ASP A 172 -6.39 -19.35 -18.02
CA ASP A 172 -6.78 -19.60 -19.42
C ASP A 172 -6.78 -18.33 -20.30
N GLY A 173 -6.24 -17.23 -19.77
CA GLY A 173 -6.25 -15.91 -20.42
C GLY A 173 -7.62 -15.23 -20.45
N THR A 174 -8.66 -15.74 -19.77
CA THR A 174 -9.94 -15.00 -19.66
C THR A 174 -9.75 -13.70 -18.87
N VAL A 175 -10.24 -12.61 -19.45
CA VAL A 175 -10.20 -11.27 -18.83
C VAL A 175 -11.63 -10.82 -18.59
N SER A 176 -11.94 -10.44 -17.36
CA SER A 176 -13.24 -9.87 -16.98
C SER A 176 -13.05 -8.73 -15.99
N GLY A 177 -13.98 -7.78 -15.93
CA GLY A 177 -13.83 -6.65 -15.03
C GLY A 177 -14.79 -5.50 -15.25
N PHE A 178 -14.38 -4.34 -14.74
CA PHE A 178 -15.07 -3.07 -14.79
C PHE A 178 -14.10 -1.98 -15.29
N SER A 179 -14.45 -1.27 -16.35
CA SER A 179 -13.58 -0.28 -17.02
C SER A 179 -13.61 1.11 -16.36
N GLY A 180 -14.52 1.36 -15.42
CA GLY A 180 -14.78 2.68 -14.82
C GLY A 180 -16.22 3.16 -15.04
N CYS A 181 -16.87 2.69 -16.11
CA CYS A 181 -18.31 2.87 -16.34
C CYS A 181 -19.02 1.55 -16.68
N ASN A 182 -18.42 0.73 -17.55
CA ASN A 182 -19.04 -0.49 -18.06
C ASN A 182 -18.35 -1.75 -17.56
N ARG A 183 -19.04 -2.90 -17.71
CA ARG A 183 -18.40 -4.21 -17.58
C ARG A 183 -17.55 -4.45 -18.82
N ALA A 184 -16.35 -5.00 -18.63
CA ALA A 184 -15.39 -5.28 -19.69
C ALA A 184 -15.01 -6.77 -19.68
N HIS A 185 -14.93 -7.36 -20.88
CA HIS A 185 -14.65 -8.78 -21.08
C HIS A 185 -13.71 -8.95 -22.28
N GLY A 186 -12.82 -9.94 -22.23
CA GLY A 186 -11.91 -10.22 -23.34
C GLY A 186 -11.04 -11.44 -23.09
N LYS A 187 -10.01 -11.59 -23.94
CA LYS A 187 -8.96 -12.61 -23.81
C LYS A 187 -7.59 -11.94 -23.81
N ALA A 188 -6.68 -12.47 -23.01
CA ALA A 188 -5.27 -12.16 -23.02
C ALA A 188 -4.47 -13.39 -23.46
N THR A 189 -3.45 -13.20 -24.28
CA THR A 189 -2.44 -14.22 -24.56
C THR A 189 -1.25 -13.97 -23.63
N LEU A 190 -0.84 -14.99 -22.89
CA LEU A 190 0.28 -14.96 -21.96
C LEU A 190 1.44 -15.78 -22.53
N ASP A 191 2.62 -15.15 -22.64
CA ASP A 191 3.85 -15.82 -23.09
C ASP A 191 5.04 -15.30 -22.28
N GLY A 192 5.38 -16.01 -21.19
CA GLY A 192 6.36 -15.55 -20.22
C GLY A 192 6.00 -14.17 -19.66
N ALA A 193 6.90 -13.19 -19.86
CA ALA A 193 6.71 -11.79 -19.44
C ALA A 193 5.87 -10.95 -20.43
N ASN A 194 5.46 -11.52 -21.57
CA ASN A 194 4.60 -10.86 -22.54
C ASN A 194 3.12 -11.07 -22.19
N ILE A 195 2.31 -10.03 -22.41
CA ILE A 195 0.85 -10.11 -22.35
C ILE A 195 0.26 -9.23 -23.45
N THR A 196 -0.62 -9.81 -24.27
CA THR A 196 -1.36 -9.08 -25.30
C THR A 196 -2.85 -9.29 -25.09
N PHE A 197 -3.59 -8.19 -24.99
CA PHE A 197 -5.04 -8.24 -24.91
C PHE A 197 -5.63 -8.22 -26.32
N GLY A 198 -6.56 -9.15 -26.58
CA GLY A 198 -7.43 -9.09 -27.74
C GLY A 198 -8.50 -8.00 -27.61
N PRO A 199 -9.43 -7.89 -28.57
CA PRO A 199 -10.51 -6.91 -28.52
C PRO A 199 -11.31 -7.02 -27.23
N MET A 200 -11.37 -5.93 -26.47
CA MET A 200 -12.14 -5.83 -25.23
C MET A 200 -13.60 -5.47 -25.56
N MET A 201 -14.52 -6.34 -25.19
CA MET A 201 -15.95 -6.15 -25.32
C MET A 201 -16.50 -5.46 -24.07
N THR A 202 -17.28 -4.39 -24.24
CA THR A 202 -17.91 -3.68 -23.12
C THR A 202 -19.42 -3.52 -23.27
N THR A 203 -20.11 -3.33 -22.15
CA THR A 203 -21.52 -2.87 -22.15
C THR A 203 -21.63 -1.40 -22.60
N ARG A 204 -22.85 -0.91 -22.85
CA ARG A 204 -23.11 0.49 -23.26
C ARG A 204 -24.05 1.21 -22.30
N MET A 205 -23.70 1.22 -21.01
CA MET A 205 -24.34 2.08 -20.01
C MET A 205 -23.81 3.51 -20.12
N ALA A 206 -24.67 4.49 -19.82
CA ALA A 206 -24.29 5.89 -19.74
C ALA A 206 -23.91 6.24 -18.29
N CYS A 207 -22.67 6.71 -18.09
CA CYS A 207 -22.20 7.24 -16.81
C CYS A 207 -21.84 8.74 -16.94
N PRO A 208 -21.61 9.45 -15.83
CA PRO A 208 -21.07 10.81 -15.88
C PRO A 208 -19.76 10.90 -16.70
N PRO A 209 -19.47 12.03 -17.36
CA PRO A 209 -18.33 12.16 -18.27
C PRO A 209 -16.96 11.70 -17.71
N PRO A 210 -16.61 11.93 -16.42
CA PRO A 210 -15.34 11.44 -15.85
C PRO A 210 -15.21 9.91 -15.83
N ALA A 211 -16.32 9.19 -15.63
CA ALA A 211 -16.34 7.72 -15.63
C ALA A 211 -16.20 7.17 -17.06
N MET A 212 -16.86 7.81 -18.03
CA MET A 212 -16.72 7.50 -19.47
C MET A 212 -15.29 7.75 -19.98
N ALA A 213 -14.65 8.83 -19.53
CA ALA A 213 -13.26 9.14 -19.87
C ALA A 213 -12.27 8.14 -19.24
N THR A 214 -12.52 7.73 -17.99
CA THR A 214 -11.76 6.67 -17.31
C THR A 214 -11.85 5.35 -18.09
N GLU A 215 -13.04 4.96 -18.55
CA GLU A 215 -13.23 3.77 -19.38
C GLU A 215 -12.41 3.84 -20.68
N GLN A 216 -12.51 4.93 -21.45
CA GLN A 216 -11.78 5.07 -22.70
C GLN A 216 -10.26 4.98 -22.49
N LEU A 217 -9.76 5.59 -21.41
CA LEU A 217 -8.36 5.54 -21.05
C LEU A 217 -7.94 4.13 -20.58
N PHE A 218 -8.80 3.41 -19.86
CA PHE A 218 -8.55 2.02 -19.47
C PHE A 218 -8.42 1.11 -20.70
N LEU A 219 -9.42 1.13 -21.60
CA LEU A 219 -9.45 0.29 -22.80
C LEU A 219 -8.25 0.58 -23.72
N LYS A 220 -7.93 1.86 -23.95
CA LYS A 220 -6.76 2.27 -24.75
C LYS A 220 -5.44 1.73 -24.18
N ASN A 221 -5.26 1.77 -22.87
CA ASN A 221 -4.03 1.28 -22.24
C ASN A 221 -3.95 -0.26 -22.24
N MET A 222 -5.07 -0.96 -22.11
CA MET A 222 -5.14 -2.42 -22.31
C MET A 222 -4.71 -2.79 -23.75
N GLU A 223 -5.24 -2.11 -24.76
CA GLU A 223 -4.89 -2.31 -26.18
C GLU A 223 -3.42 -2.01 -26.49
N ALA A 224 -2.82 -1.01 -25.84
CA ALA A 224 -1.40 -0.64 -26.00
C ALA A 224 -0.43 -1.63 -25.32
N THR A 225 -0.89 -2.48 -24.40
CA THR A 225 -0.03 -3.33 -23.58
C THR A 225 0.59 -4.48 -24.39
N ARG A 226 1.88 -4.73 -24.17
CA ARG A 226 2.64 -5.84 -24.77
C ARG A 226 3.39 -6.70 -23.75
N GLY A 227 3.68 -6.17 -22.56
CA GLY A 227 4.37 -6.89 -21.49
C GLY A 227 3.83 -6.55 -20.11
N TRP A 228 4.35 -7.23 -19.09
CA TRP A 228 3.98 -7.00 -17.69
C TRP A 228 5.17 -7.19 -16.74
N HIS A 229 5.14 -6.45 -15.63
CA HIS A 229 6.05 -6.60 -14.50
C HIS A 229 5.25 -6.76 -13.22
N LEU A 230 5.59 -7.79 -12.44
CA LEU A 230 5.03 -8.00 -11.10
C LEU A 230 6.09 -7.60 -10.06
N ALA A 231 5.71 -6.76 -9.11
CA ALA A 231 6.56 -6.48 -7.96
C ALA A 231 6.85 -7.79 -7.19
N PRO A 232 8.05 -8.02 -6.63
CA PRO A 232 8.41 -9.27 -5.94
C PRO A 232 7.55 -9.58 -4.72
N THR A 233 6.93 -8.54 -4.16
CA THR A 233 5.91 -8.57 -3.12
C THR A 233 4.58 -9.18 -3.58
N GLY A 234 4.37 -9.30 -4.89
CA GLY A 234 3.16 -9.83 -5.53
C GLY A 234 1.94 -8.89 -5.49
N ASP A 235 2.04 -7.72 -4.87
CA ASP A 235 0.93 -6.79 -4.60
C ASP A 235 0.73 -5.71 -5.66
N VAL A 236 1.71 -5.46 -6.54
CA VAL A 236 1.63 -4.46 -7.62
C VAL A 236 1.97 -5.11 -8.96
N LEU A 237 1.10 -4.93 -9.95
CA LEU A 237 1.28 -5.33 -11.35
C LEU A 237 1.33 -4.07 -12.22
N ALA A 238 2.39 -3.92 -12.98
CA ALA A 238 2.49 -2.90 -14.04
C ALA A 238 2.35 -3.58 -15.41
N LEU A 239 1.39 -3.12 -16.20
CA LEU A 239 1.34 -3.40 -17.63
C LEU A 239 2.20 -2.38 -18.37
N VAL A 240 2.90 -2.80 -19.42
CA VAL A 240 3.80 -1.97 -20.22
C VAL A 240 3.56 -2.11 -21.72
N ASP A 241 3.90 -1.07 -22.48
CA ASP A 241 3.92 -1.08 -23.94
C ASP A 241 5.19 -1.76 -24.51
N ALA A 242 5.42 -1.66 -25.82
CA ALA A 242 6.59 -2.25 -26.49
C ALA A 242 7.91 -1.53 -26.14
N GLN A 243 7.86 -0.39 -25.46
CA GLN A 243 8.99 0.44 -25.07
C GLN A 243 9.26 0.35 -23.55
N ASP A 244 8.63 -0.61 -22.87
CA ASP A 244 8.66 -0.79 -21.42
C ASP A 244 8.04 0.38 -20.62
N LYS A 245 7.30 1.31 -21.27
CA LYS A 245 6.60 2.39 -20.57
C LYS A 245 5.33 1.83 -19.92
N PRO A 246 5.06 2.10 -18.62
CA PRO A 246 3.85 1.65 -17.97
C PRO A 246 2.57 2.24 -18.57
N THR A 247 1.68 1.37 -19.05
CA THR A 247 0.34 1.68 -19.57
C THR A 247 -0.71 1.67 -18.46
N ILE A 248 -0.64 0.70 -17.52
CA ILE A 248 -1.52 0.62 -16.34
C ILE A 248 -0.70 0.15 -15.14
N VAL A 249 -0.96 0.72 -13.96
CA VAL A 249 -0.50 0.16 -12.68
C VAL A 249 -1.69 -0.27 -11.85
N PHE A 250 -1.66 -1.51 -11.39
CA PHE A 250 -2.66 -2.14 -10.56
C PHE A 250 -2.11 -2.52 -9.18
N ARG A 251 -2.98 -2.49 -8.17
CA ARG A 251 -2.78 -3.19 -6.90
C ARG A 251 -3.61 -4.46 -6.85
N ARG A 252 -3.00 -5.58 -6.45
CA ARG A 252 -3.69 -6.85 -6.24
C ARG A 252 -4.79 -6.66 -5.20
N GLN A 253 -6.00 -7.06 -5.51
CA GLN A 253 -7.05 -7.19 -4.50
C GLN A 253 -6.98 -8.59 -3.88
N PRO A 254 -7.35 -8.76 -2.60
CA PRO A 254 -7.66 -10.10 -2.11
C PRO A 254 -8.72 -10.73 -3.02
N ALA A 255 -8.68 -12.04 -3.19
CA ALA A 255 -9.85 -12.74 -3.73
C ALA A 255 -11.00 -12.48 -2.75
N GLU A 256 -12.02 -11.75 -3.18
CA GLU A 256 -13.23 -11.55 -2.37
C GLU A 256 -13.82 -12.91 -2.08
N ALA A 257 -13.90 -13.25 -0.79
CA ALA A 257 -14.54 -14.46 -0.32
C ALA A 257 -16.06 -14.29 -0.45
N ASP A 258 -16.56 -14.48 -1.67
CA ASP A 258 -17.94 -14.84 -2.00
C ASP A 258 -19.03 -14.06 -1.22
N GLU A 259 -18.93 -12.73 -1.20
CA GLU A 259 -19.92 -11.83 -0.58
C GLU A 259 -21.19 -11.71 -1.46
N SER A 260 -21.76 -12.85 -1.85
CA SER A 260 -22.97 -12.99 -2.66
C SER A 260 -23.75 -14.29 -2.40
N ALA A 261 -23.60 -14.89 -1.20
CA ALA A 261 -24.36 -16.07 -0.78
C ALA A 261 -25.09 -15.94 0.58
N THR A 262 -25.31 -14.73 1.11
CA THR A 262 -26.22 -14.50 2.26
C THR A 262 -27.32 -13.52 1.87
N GLY A 263 -28.19 -13.97 0.98
CA GLY A 263 -29.36 -13.23 0.48
C GLY A 263 -30.70 -13.79 0.95
N THR A 264 -30.75 -14.51 2.08
CA THR A 264 -32.01 -15.02 2.66
C THR A 264 -32.82 -13.86 3.24
N HIS A 265 -33.65 -13.26 2.40
CA HIS A 265 -34.62 -12.24 2.75
C HIS A 265 -35.64 -12.79 3.76
N PRO A 266 -35.71 -12.30 5.02
CA PRO A 266 -36.74 -12.71 5.95
C PRO A 266 -38.06 -12.02 5.57
N SER A 267 -38.97 -12.79 4.97
CA SER A 267 -40.35 -12.38 4.74
C SER A 267 -41.04 -12.03 6.07
N GLN A 268 -41.18 -10.74 6.36
CA GLN A 268 -41.99 -10.27 7.48
C GLN A 268 -43.45 -10.15 7.05
N SER A 269 -44.20 -11.24 7.25
CA SER A 269 -45.66 -11.23 7.15
C SER A 269 -46.27 -10.56 8.39
N THR A 270 -46.74 -9.32 8.24
CA THR A 270 -47.50 -8.60 9.28
C THR A 270 -48.99 -8.95 9.18
N PRO A 271 -49.63 -9.56 10.19
CA PRO A 271 -51.08 -9.69 10.22
C PRO A 271 -51.74 -8.40 10.74
N THR A 272 -52.68 -7.86 9.96
CA THR A 272 -53.51 -6.72 10.35
C THR A 272 -54.55 -7.15 11.40
N PRO A 273 -54.67 -6.47 12.56
CA PRO A 273 -55.81 -6.65 13.46
C PRO A 273 -57.05 -5.91 12.91
N ARG A 274 -58.23 -6.50 13.10
CA ARG A 274 -59.55 -5.89 12.87
C ARG A 274 -60.30 -5.87 14.20
#